data_AF-A0A485ARF8-F1
#
_entry.id   AF-A0A485ARF8-F1
#
_cell.length_a   1.000
_cell.length_b   1.000
_cell.length_c   1.000
_cell.angle_alpha   90.00
_cell.angle_beta   90.00
_cell.angle_gamma   90.00
#
_symmetry.space_group_name_H-M   'P 1'
#
loop_
_entity.id
_entity.type
_entity.pdbx_description
1 polymer ?
#
loop_
_entity_poly.entity_id
_entity_poly.type
_entity_poly.pdbx_seq_one_letter_code
_entity_poly.pdbx_strand_id
1 'polypeptide(L)'
;MARDEKDDPLDLKGSFAGAMGYGQFMPSSYRQYAVDFNGDGHINLWDPEDAIGSVANYFKQHGWVSGDTVAVQAMGQAPGAGERLQKLNTACRSWQQRG
;
A
#
# COMPACT_ATOMS: atom_id res chain seq x y z
N MET A 1 17.65 -0.39 8.50
CA MET A 1 17.45 0.65 7.47
C MET A 1 18.68 1.52 7.38
N ALA A 2 18.80 2.69 8.03
CA ALA A 2 20.00 3.54 7.88
C ALA A 2 21.33 2.80 8.10
N ARG A 3 21.40 1.95 9.15
CA ARG A 3 22.60 1.13 9.41
C ARG A 3 22.82 -0.01 8.41
N ASP A 4 21.75 -0.54 7.84
CA ASP A 4 21.79 -1.70 6.95
C ASP A 4 22.09 -1.26 5.51
N GLU A 5 21.55 -0.11 5.08
CA GLU A 5 21.79 0.52 3.78
C GLU A 5 23.03 1.44 3.76
N LYS A 6 23.66 1.65 4.92
CA LYS A 6 24.81 2.56 5.10
C LYS A 6 24.51 4.03 4.74
N ASP A 7 23.25 4.44 4.80
CA ASP A 7 22.84 5.83 4.61
C ASP A 7 23.06 6.67 5.87
N ASP A 8 23.39 7.95 5.68
CA ASP A 8 23.38 8.92 6.78
C ASP A 8 21.93 9.09 7.27
N PRO A 9 21.63 8.79 8.55
CA PRO A 9 20.30 8.97 9.11
C PRO A 9 19.72 10.38 8.95
N LEU A 10 20.57 11.40 8.77
CA LEU A 10 20.18 12.79 8.61
C LEU A 10 19.80 13.15 7.17
N ASP A 11 20.21 12.36 6.17
CA ASP A 11 19.89 12.58 4.75
C ASP A 11 18.60 11.87 4.31
N LEU A 12 18.07 10.96 5.13
CA LEU A 12 16.81 10.25 4.86
C LEU A 12 15.62 11.21 4.98
N LYS A 13 15.18 11.77 3.83
CA LYS A 13 14.02 12.65 3.78
C LYS A 13 12.72 11.86 3.83
N GLY A 14 11.93 12.12 4.86
CA GLY A 14 10.57 11.61 5.01
C GLY A 14 9.56 12.72 5.30
N SER A 15 8.28 12.36 5.30
CA SER A 15 7.21 13.25 5.80
C SER A 15 7.41 13.54 7.30
N PHE A 16 6.72 14.57 7.81
CA PHE A 16 6.73 14.94 9.23
C PHE A 16 6.49 13.76 10.19
N ALA A 17 5.70 12.76 9.77
CA ALA A 17 5.39 11.57 10.56
C ALA A 17 6.38 10.40 10.37
N GLY A 18 7.44 10.56 9.57
CA GLY A 18 8.47 9.55 9.35
C GLY A 18 8.20 8.55 8.22
N ALA A 19 7.22 8.81 7.35
CA ALA A 19 7.05 8.02 6.13
C ALA A 19 8.11 8.40 5.06
N MET A 20 8.72 7.41 4.42
CA MET A 20 9.96 7.55 3.64
C MET A 20 9.80 7.11 2.18
N GLY A 21 10.63 7.69 1.30
CA GLY A 21 10.74 7.31 -0.11
C GLY A 21 9.46 7.55 -0.93
N TYR A 22 9.46 7.11 -2.19
CA TYR A 22 8.32 7.30 -3.10
C TYR A 22 7.03 6.62 -2.62
N GLY A 23 7.17 5.47 -1.96
CA GLY A 23 6.04 4.72 -1.41
C GLY A 23 5.47 5.29 -0.11
N GLN A 24 6.11 6.29 0.50
CA GLN A 24 5.76 6.81 1.83
C GLN A 24 5.64 5.69 2.87
N PHE A 25 6.62 4.78 2.91
CA PHE A 25 6.60 3.65 3.84
C PHE A 25 6.99 4.11 5.23
N MET A 26 6.23 3.68 6.24
CA MET A 26 6.67 3.77 7.63
C MET A 26 7.87 2.84 7.86
N PRO A 27 8.75 3.10 8.84
CA PRO A 27 9.92 2.26 9.11
C PRO A 27 9.58 0.79 9.38
N SER A 28 8.42 0.50 9.98
CA SER A 28 7.92 -0.87 10.16
C SER A 28 7.59 -1.52 8.82
N SER A 29 6.87 -0.82 7.94
CA SER A 29 6.50 -1.30 6.62
C SER A 29 7.74 -1.57 5.74
N TYR A 30 8.75 -0.71 5.81
CA TYR A 30 10.03 -0.97 5.12
C TYR A 30 10.59 -2.34 5.49
N ARG A 31 10.70 -2.65 6.79
CA ARG A 31 11.35 -3.88 7.26
C ARG A 31 10.59 -5.14 6.88
N GLN A 32 9.29 -5.04 6.61
CA GLN A 32 8.44 -6.18 6.30
C GLN A 32 8.21 -6.37 4.80
N TYR A 33 8.24 -5.27 4.03
CA TYR A 33 7.73 -5.28 2.65
C TYR A 33 8.69 -4.69 1.62
N ALA A 34 9.71 -3.94 2.02
CA ALA A 34 10.67 -3.39 1.07
C ALA A 34 11.53 -4.53 0.48
N VAL A 35 11.80 -4.44 -0.82
CA VAL A 35 12.57 -5.44 -1.57
C VAL A 35 13.56 -4.75 -2.48
N ASP A 36 14.74 -5.35 -2.59
CA ASP A 36 15.72 -5.06 -3.64
C ASP A 36 15.13 -5.60 -4.95
N PHE A 37 14.74 -4.70 -5.84
CA PHE A 37 14.09 -5.04 -7.09
C PHE A 37 15.05 -4.95 -8.28
N ASN A 38 16.05 -4.09 -8.20
CA ASN A 38 17.06 -3.92 -9.24
C ASN A 38 18.22 -4.96 -9.13
N GLY A 39 18.34 -5.65 -8.00
CA GLY A 39 19.31 -6.70 -7.72
C GLY A 39 20.71 -6.20 -7.35
N ASP A 40 20.85 -4.95 -6.91
CA ASP A 40 22.14 -4.34 -6.57
C ASP A 40 22.63 -4.67 -5.14
N GLY A 41 21.81 -5.38 -4.35
CA GLY A 41 22.08 -5.79 -2.98
C GLY A 41 21.68 -4.77 -1.92
N HIS A 42 21.06 -3.66 -2.32
CA HIS A 42 20.56 -2.60 -1.47
C HIS A 42 19.05 -2.44 -1.64
N ILE A 43 18.39 -1.86 -0.64
CA ILE A 43 16.95 -1.57 -0.70
C ILE A 43 16.76 -0.07 -0.58
N ASN A 44 16.71 0.63 -1.71
CA ASN A 44 16.61 2.08 -1.72
C ASN A 44 15.21 2.55 -2.12
N LEU A 45 14.36 2.92 -1.15
CA LEU A 45 13.02 3.45 -1.46
C LEU A 45 13.00 4.83 -2.14
N TRP A 46 14.15 5.48 -2.30
CA TRP A 46 14.32 6.68 -3.14
C TRP A 46 14.79 6.32 -4.56
N ASP A 47 15.15 5.06 -4.82
CA ASP A 47 15.28 4.52 -6.17
C ASP A 47 13.89 4.08 -6.68
N PRO A 48 13.51 4.46 -7.92
CA PRO A 48 12.20 4.12 -8.45
C PRO A 48 11.97 2.62 -8.66
N GLU A 49 13.00 1.83 -8.98
CA GLU A 49 12.85 0.40 -9.25
C GLU A 49 12.50 -0.36 -7.96
N ASP A 50 13.27 -0.12 -6.89
CA ASP A 50 13.03 -0.69 -5.57
C ASP A 50 11.72 -0.21 -4.96
N ALA A 51 11.37 1.06 -5.16
CA ALA A 51 10.08 1.59 -4.72
C ALA A 51 8.90 0.88 -5.38
N ILE A 52 8.96 0.63 -6.70
CA ILE A 52 7.92 -0.09 -7.44
C ILE A 52 7.81 -1.54 -6.94
N GLY A 53 8.93 -2.24 -6.81
CA GLY A 53 8.96 -3.61 -6.29
C GLY A 53 8.39 -3.70 -4.88
N SER A 54 8.75 -2.75 -4.02
CA SER A 54 8.32 -2.68 -2.62
C SER A 54 6.82 -2.41 -2.48
N VAL A 55 6.26 -1.50 -3.28
CA VAL A 55 4.80 -1.26 -3.31
C VAL A 55 4.07 -2.51 -3.82
N ALA A 56 4.55 -3.14 -4.89
CA ALA A 56 3.93 -4.35 -5.41
C ALA A 56 3.94 -5.50 -4.38
N ASN A 57 5.07 -5.69 -3.66
CA ASN A 57 5.19 -6.68 -2.60
C ASN A 57 4.24 -6.38 -1.42
N TYR A 58 4.11 -5.11 -1.05
CA TYR A 58 3.15 -4.68 -0.02
C TYR A 58 1.72 -5.07 -0.38
N PHE A 59 1.25 -4.76 -1.59
CA PHE A 59 -0.10 -5.11 -2.04
C PHE A 59 -0.32 -6.63 -2.08
N LYS A 60 0.66 -7.38 -2.60
CA LYS A 60 0.61 -8.84 -2.66
C LYS A 60 0.47 -9.46 -1.26
N GLN A 61 1.23 -8.98 -0.27
CA GLN A 61 1.14 -9.48 1.10
C GLN A 61 -0.17 -9.09 1.81
N HIS A 62 -0.85 -8.04 1.36
CA HIS A 62 -2.14 -7.60 1.91
C HIS A 62 -3.36 -8.16 1.14
N GLY A 63 -3.18 -9.21 0.35
CA GLY A 63 -4.27 -9.96 -0.26
C GLY A 63 -4.77 -9.38 -1.59
N TRP A 64 -3.95 -8.60 -2.28
CA TRP A 64 -4.26 -8.18 -3.64
C TRP A 64 -4.45 -9.38 -4.58
N VAL A 65 -5.54 -9.37 -5.35
CA VAL A 65 -5.84 -10.39 -6.37
C VAL A 65 -5.63 -9.79 -7.75
N SER A 66 -4.60 -10.26 -8.44
CA SER A 66 -4.26 -9.77 -9.78
C SER A 66 -5.37 -10.04 -10.79
N GLY A 67 -5.73 -9.02 -11.55
CA GLY A 67 -6.77 -9.08 -12.59
C GLY A 67 -8.20 -8.96 -12.05
N ASP A 68 -8.37 -8.84 -10.74
CA ASP A 68 -9.69 -8.66 -10.13
C ASP A 68 -10.13 -7.19 -10.15
N THR A 69 -11.43 -6.94 -10.06
CA THR A 69 -11.97 -5.58 -10.13
C THR A 69 -11.79 -4.87 -8.79
N VAL A 70 -11.19 -3.67 -8.80
CA VAL A 70 -10.98 -2.86 -7.59
C VAL A 70 -12.28 -2.27 -7.06
N ALA A 71 -13.08 -1.68 -7.94
CA ALA A 71 -14.37 -1.10 -7.62
C ALA A 71 -15.25 -1.04 -8.88
N VAL A 72 -16.56 -1.11 -8.69
CA VAL A 72 -17.56 -0.85 -9.73
C VAL A 72 -18.41 0.34 -9.30
N GLN A 73 -18.81 1.18 -10.25
CA GLN A 73 -19.75 2.25 -9.97
C GLN A 73 -21.10 1.62 -9.58
N ALA A 74 -21.62 1.98 -8.42
CA ALA A 74 -22.96 1.59 -8.00
C ALA A 74 -23.99 2.65 -8.44
N MET A 75 -25.17 2.20 -8.83
CA MET A 75 -26.35 3.04 -9.06
C MET A 75 -27.45 2.53 -8.11
N GLY A 76 -28.02 3.43 -7.29
CA GLY A 76 -29.00 3.08 -6.25
C GLY A 76 -28.96 4.05 -5.08
N GLN A 77 -29.88 3.93 -4.13
CA GLN A 77 -29.82 4.67 -2.87
C GLN A 77 -28.98 3.87 -1.88
N ALA A 78 -27.85 4.43 -1.41
CA ALA A 78 -27.10 3.81 -0.33
C ALA A 78 -27.98 3.75 0.93
N PRO A 79 -28.46 2.58 1.37
CA PRO A 79 -29.23 2.46 2.59
C PRO A 79 -28.30 2.85 3.74
N GLY A 80 -28.59 3.98 4.40
CA GLY A 80 -27.79 4.45 5.53
C GLY A 80 -26.58 5.31 5.16
N ALA A 81 -26.70 6.29 4.27
CA ALA A 81 -25.67 7.33 4.03
C ALA A 81 -25.24 8.13 5.29
N GLY A 82 -25.82 7.85 6.46
CA GLY A 82 -25.39 8.36 7.77
C GLY A 82 -24.66 7.36 8.67
N GLU A 83 -24.58 6.07 8.31
CA GLU A 83 -23.86 5.05 9.08
C GLU A 83 -22.47 4.77 8.48
N ARG A 84 -21.49 4.73 9.39
CA ARG A 84 -20.07 4.66 9.08
C ARG A 84 -19.76 3.34 8.34
N LEU A 85 -19.35 3.42 7.07
CA LEU A 85 -18.99 2.30 6.18
C LEU A 85 -17.72 1.56 6.65
N GLN A 86 -17.75 0.89 7.80
CA GLN A 86 -16.52 0.42 8.45
C GLN A 86 -16.13 -1.03 8.20
N LYS A 87 -16.96 -1.83 7.52
CA LYS A 87 -16.59 -3.15 6.97
C LYS A 87 -17.84 -3.76 6.33
N LEU A 88 -17.98 -3.58 5.04
CA LEU A 88 -18.99 -4.30 4.28
C LEU A 88 -18.38 -5.63 3.83
N ASN A 89 -18.57 -6.67 4.64
CA ASN A 89 -18.20 -8.03 4.26
C ASN A 89 -19.32 -8.72 3.44
N THR A 90 -20.14 -7.92 2.77
CA THR A 90 -21.32 -8.39 2.03
C THR A 90 -20.97 -8.49 0.57
N ALA A 91 -21.19 -9.67 -0.03
CA ALA A 91 -20.91 -9.90 -1.44
C ALA A 91 -21.61 -8.86 -2.32
N CYS A 92 -20.94 -8.39 -3.39
CA CYS A 92 -21.50 -7.41 -4.33
C CYS A 92 -22.90 -7.81 -4.84
N ARG A 93 -23.13 -9.10 -5.09
CA ARG A 93 -24.45 -9.65 -5.45
C ARG A 93 -25.56 -9.32 -4.45
N SER A 94 -25.25 -9.30 -3.17
CA SER A 94 -26.22 -8.97 -2.12
C SER A 94 -26.55 -7.47 -2.05
N TRP A 95 -25.70 -6.61 -2.62
CA TRP A 95 -25.97 -5.18 -2.78
C TRP A 95 -26.83 -4.91 -4.00
N GLN A 96 -26.56 -5.60 -5.12
CA GLN A 96 -27.37 -5.51 -6.34
C GLN A 96 -28.84 -5.91 -6.13
N GLN A 97 -29.12 -6.80 -5.18
CA GLN A 97 -30.49 -7.23 -4.86
C GLN A 97 -31.26 -6.22 -3.97
N ARG A 98 -30.59 -5.21 -3.42
CA ARG A 98 -31.20 -4.25 -2.46
C ARG A 98 -31.72 -2.95 -3.08
N GLY A 99 -31.43 -2.71 -4.37
CA GLY A 99 -31.87 -1.50 -5.08
C GLY A 99 -30.94 -0.32 -4.88
#